data_AF-A0A0C4FDQ2-F1
#
_entry.id   AF-A0A0C4FDQ2-F1
#
_cell.length_a   1.000
_cell.length_b   1.000
_cell.length_c   1.000
_cell.angle_alpha   90.00
_cell.angle_beta   90.00
_cell.angle_gamma   90.00
#
_symmetry.space_group_name_H-M   'P 1'
#
loop_
_entity.id
_entity.type
_entity.pdbx_description
1 polymer ?
#
loop_
_entity_poly.entity_id
_entity_poly.type
_entity_poly.pdbx_seq_one_letter_code
_entity_poly.pdbx_strand_id
1 'polypeptide(L)'
;MTNIVAFLKVLGVKTNDEKFLVFAPEQKYIGFLWNGVNKTVRLPTGKLFKCVDQIKGFLIQQSFSYNNVEVMVGGLNHVSYLLPQLRCYLCSFYRWLKSWVTKSALRTLPEDVKNDLDCWFHTLVTFKETRLIPNPAPTEIGWVGDASTGFGIGVMIGRRWAQFQLI
;
A
#
# COMPACT_ATOMS: atom_id res chain seq x y z
N MET A 1 -21.90 -2.62 23.10
CA MET A 1 -21.45 -3.89 22.47
C MET A 1 -22.46 -5.01 22.74
N THR A 2 -22.92 -5.16 23.99
CA THR A 2 -23.97 -6.11 24.42
C THR A 2 -25.24 -6.10 23.56
N ASN A 3 -25.75 -4.92 23.19
CA ASN A 3 -26.96 -4.83 22.33
C ASN A 3 -26.74 -5.40 20.92
N ILE A 4 -25.55 -5.19 20.32
CA ILE A 4 -25.23 -5.71 18.98
C ILE A 4 -25.08 -7.24 19.04
N VAL A 5 -24.37 -7.76 20.05
CA VAL A 5 -24.19 -9.21 20.23
C VAL A 5 -25.52 -9.91 20.50
N ALA A 6 -26.39 -9.31 21.32
CA ALA A 6 -27.73 -9.83 21.57
C ALA A 6 -28.57 -9.87 20.27
N PHE A 7 -28.53 -8.80 19.46
CA PHE A 7 -29.21 -8.76 18.18
C PHE A 7 -28.69 -9.81 17.18
N LEU A 8 -27.36 -9.97 17.09
CA LEU A 8 -26.74 -11.00 16.24
C LEU A 8 -27.16 -12.42 16.65
N LYS A 9 -27.31 -12.67 17.96
CA LYS A 9 -27.84 -13.95 18.47
C LYS A 9 -29.28 -14.18 18.06
N VAL A 10 -30.14 -13.15 18.12
CA VAL A 10 -31.52 -13.22 17.62
C VAL A 10 -31.56 -13.56 16.13
N LEU A 11 -30.63 -13.03 15.34
CA LEU A 11 -30.50 -13.33 13.92
C LEU A 11 -29.85 -14.71 13.63
N GLY A 12 -29.49 -15.49 14.65
CA GLY A 12 -28.84 -16.79 14.48
C GLY A 12 -27.38 -16.72 14.03
N VAL A 13 -26.74 -15.54 14.09
CA VAL A 13 -25.34 -15.35 13.70
C VAL A 13 -24.43 -15.84 14.82
N LYS A 14 -23.73 -16.95 14.58
CA LYS A 14 -22.70 -17.46 15.50
C LYS A 14 -21.47 -16.57 15.45
N THR A 15 -21.15 -15.95 16.58
CA THR A 15 -19.96 -15.10 16.75
C THR A 15 -18.97 -15.79 17.69
N ASN A 16 -17.68 -15.51 17.51
CA ASN A 16 -16.64 -16.05 18.39
C ASN A 16 -16.43 -15.06 19.55
N ASP A 17 -16.75 -15.50 20.77
CA ASP A 17 -16.73 -14.64 21.94
C ASP A 17 -15.33 -14.11 22.30
N GLU A 18 -14.27 -14.85 21.96
CA GLU A 18 -12.87 -14.47 22.17
C GLU A 18 -12.37 -13.39 21.20
N LYS A 19 -13.07 -13.20 20.08
CA LYS A 19 -12.71 -12.19 19.07
C LYS A 19 -13.36 -10.83 19.33
N PHE A 20 -14.25 -10.72 20.30
CA PHE A 20 -14.78 -9.43 20.72
C PHE A 20 -13.73 -8.65 21.49
N LEU A 21 -13.45 -7.46 21.02
CA LEU A 21 -12.54 -6.54 21.68
C LEU A 21 -13.36 -5.40 22.23
N VAL A 22 -13.16 -5.09 23.50
CA VAL A 22 -13.80 -3.95 24.17
C VAL A 22 -13.43 -2.67 23.42
N PHE A 23 -14.31 -1.67 23.43
CA PHE A 23 -13.99 -0.36 22.84
C PHE A 23 -12.68 0.18 23.42
N ALA A 24 -11.72 0.42 22.54
CA ALA A 24 -10.40 0.91 22.88
C ALA A 24 -10.00 2.06 21.94
N PRO A 25 -9.13 2.97 22.38
CA PRO A 25 -8.59 4.04 21.54
C PRO A 25 -7.85 3.51 20.29
N GLU A 26 -7.18 2.37 20.42
CA GLU A 26 -6.50 1.68 19.33
C GLU A 26 -7.05 0.26 19.13
N GLN A 27 -7.30 -0.10 17.87
CA GLN A 27 -7.90 -1.38 17.51
C GLN A 27 -7.25 -1.96 16.26
N LYS A 28 -6.92 -3.25 16.30
CA LYS A 28 -6.44 -3.98 15.12
C LYS A 28 -7.62 -4.40 14.26
N TYR A 29 -7.63 -4.02 12.99
CA TYR A 29 -8.68 -4.38 12.03
C TYR A 29 -8.12 -4.47 10.61
N ILE A 30 -8.47 -5.54 9.89
CA ILE A 30 -7.94 -5.90 8.54
C ILE A 30 -6.41 -5.78 8.49
N GLY A 31 -5.75 -6.19 9.58
CA GLY A 31 -4.29 -6.19 9.64
C GLY A 31 -3.60 -4.84 9.84
N PHE A 32 -4.34 -3.74 10.00
CA PHE A 32 -3.85 -2.43 10.39
C PHE A 32 -4.20 -2.10 11.83
N LEU A 33 -3.49 -1.15 12.43
CA LEU A 33 -3.77 -0.58 13.74
C LEU A 33 -4.44 0.79 13.55
N TRP A 34 -5.69 0.89 13.99
CA TRP A 34 -6.51 2.08 13.86
C TRP A 34 -6.55 2.81 15.18
N ASN A 35 -6.22 4.09 15.20
CA ASN A 35 -6.34 4.97 16.36
C ASN A 35 -7.52 5.92 16.15
N GLY A 36 -8.62 5.68 16.89
CA GLY A 36 -9.84 6.47 16.77
C GLY A 36 -9.73 7.87 17.37
N VAL A 37 -8.84 8.07 18.34
CA VAL A 37 -8.64 9.36 19.03
C VAL A 37 -7.86 10.32 18.15
N ASN A 38 -6.70 9.88 17.65
CA ASN A 38 -5.83 10.67 16.77
C ASN A 38 -6.29 10.64 15.31
N LYS A 39 -7.28 9.78 14.98
CA LYS A 39 -7.78 9.57 13.62
C LYS A 39 -6.66 9.15 12.67
N THR A 40 -5.81 8.24 13.12
CA THR A 40 -4.68 7.74 12.35
C THR A 40 -4.76 6.24 12.17
N VAL A 41 -4.08 5.73 11.15
CA VAL A 41 -3.94 4.32 10.87
C VAL A 41 -2.49 4.03 10.54
N ARG A 42 -1.98 2.90 11.03
CA ARG A 42 -0.59 2.47 10.79
C ARG A 42 -0.48 0.95 10.67
N LEU A 43 0.63 0.50 10.11
CA LEU A 43 1.00 -0.91 10.20
C LEU A 43 1.43 -1.24 11.63
N PRO A 44 1.02 -2.40 12.19
CA PRO A 44 1.62 -2.91 13.42
C PRO A 44 3.13 -3.05 13.23
N THR A 45 3.94 -2.63 14.21
CA THR A 45 5.41 -2.54 14.10
C THR A 45 6.04 -3.84 13.59
N GLY A 46 5.61 -5.00 14.10
CA GLY A 46 6.11 -6.29 13.64
C GLY A 46 5.76 -6.62 12.19
N LYS A 47 4.61 -6.15 11.67
CA LYS A 47 4.27 -6.30 10.24
C LYS A 47 5.08 -5.35 9.36
N LEU A 48 5.31 -4.13 9.82
CA LEU A 48 6.15 -3.17 9.12
C LEU A 48 7.57 -3.71 8.96
N PHE A 49 8.17 -4.18 10.06
CA PHE A 49 9.52 -4.75 10.04
C PHE A 49 9.62 -5.94 9.08
N LYS A 50 8.66 -6.88 9.14
CA LYS A 50 8.61 -8.02 8.21
C LYS A 50 8.52 -7.59 6.75
N CYS A 51 7.72 -6.57 6.45
CA CYS A 51 7.59 -6.06 5.08
C CYS A 51 8.91 -5.42 4.60
N VAL A 52 9.54 -4.62 5.44
CA VAL A 52 10.85 -4.01 5.16
C VAL A 52 11.94 -5.07 4.97
N ASP A 53 11.96 -6.09 5.82
CA ASP A 53 12.90 -7.22 5.72
C ASP A 53 12.69 -8.03 4.44
N GLN A 54 11.43 -8.29 4.08
CA GLN A 54 11.07 -8.94 2.82
C GLN A 54 11.55 -8.14 1.61
N ILE A 55 11.39 -6.81 1.61
CA ILE A 55 11.91 -5.94 0.54
C ILE A 55 13.44 -6.06 0.44
N LYS A 56 14.16 -6.01 1.56
CA LYS A 56 15.62 -6.17 1.58
C LYS A 56 16.05 -7.51 1.00
N GLY A 57 15.40 -8.61 1.40
CA GLY A 57 15.67 -9.93 0.84
C GLY A 57 15.42 -9.96 -0.67
N PHE A 58 14.35 -9.30 -1.11
CA PHE A 58 14.01 -9.18 -2.53
C PHE A 58 15.05 -8.38 -3.33
N LEU A 59 15.70 -7.38 -2.75
CA LEU A 59 16.73 -6.58 -3.43
C LEU A 59 18.07 -7.32 -3.58
N ILE A 60 18.35 -8.31 -2.71
CA ILE A 60 19.60 -9.07 -2.71
C ILE A 60 19.50 -10.34 -3.56
N GLN A 61 18.29 -10.87 -3.73
CA GLN A 61 18.04 -12.11 -4.46
C GLN A 61 18.31 -11.95 -5.97
N GLN A 62 18.97 -12.95 -6.56
CA GLN A 62 19.39 -12.91 -7.97
C GLN A 62 18.30 -13.36 -8.95
N SER A 63 17.47 -14.33 -8.55
CA SER A 63 16.49 -14.98 -9.43
C SER A 63 15.16 -15.22 -8.73
N PHE A 64 14.05 -14.96 -9.41
CA PHE A 64 12.70 -14.97 -8.86
C PHE A 64 11.79 -15.91 -9.65
N SER A 65 10.96 -16.65 -8.94
CA SER A 65 9.83 -17.37 -9.51
C SER A 65 8.62 -16.45 -9.64
N TYR A 66 7.66 -16.79 -10.51
CA TYR A 66 6.40 -16.07 -10.62
C TYR A 66 5.69 -15.95 -9.26
N ASN A 67 5.65 -17.04 -8.49
CA ASN A 67 4.99 -17.07 -7.17
C ASN A 67 5.66 -16.14 -6.16
N ASN A 68 7.00 -16.05 -6.16
CA ASN A 68 7.72 -15.13 -5.28
C ASN A 68 7.30 -13.68 -5.53
N VAL A 69 7.20 -13.30 -6.81
CA VAL A 69 6.76 -11.96 -7.23
C VAL A 69 5.29 -11.74 -6.88
N GLU A 70 4.41 -12.70 -7.15
CA GLU A 70 2.97 -12.60 -6.88
C GLU A 70 2.67 -12.39 -5.40
N VAL A 71 3.34 -13.14 -4.52
CA VAL A 71 3.22 -12.99 -3.06
C VAL A 71 3.70 -11.61 -2.61
N MET A 72 4.83 -11.13 -3.15
CA MET A 72 5.37 -9.81 -2.83
C MET A 72 4.39 -8.70 -3.23
N VAL A 73 3.88 -8.74 -4.46
CA VAL A 73 2.92 -7.78 -4.98
C VAL A 73 1.61 -7.80 -4.20
N GLY A 74 1.11 -8.97 -3.83
CA GLY A 74 -0.08 -9.09 -2.99
C GLY A 74 0.10 -8.39 -1.63
N GLY A 75 1.28 -8.57 -1.01
CA GLY A 75 1.64 -7.89 0.23
C GLY A 75 1.72 -6.38 0.09
N LEU A 76 2.44 -5.87 -0.92
CA LEU A 76 2.55 -4.44 -1.18
C LEU A 76 1.20 -3.82 -1.58
N ASN A 77 0.38 -4.52 -2.35
CA ASN A 77 -0.96 -4.10 -2.71
C ASN A 77 -1.85 -3.93 -1.46
N HIS A 78 -1.77 -4.85 -0.50
CA HIS A 78 -2.44 -4.68 0.78
C HIS A 78 -1.95 -3.42 1.52
N VAL A 79 -0.63 -3.20 1.59
CA VAL A 79 -0.06 -1.97 2.20
C VAL A 79 -0.49 -0.70 1.46
N SER A 80 -0.75 -0.77 0.16
CA SER A 80 -1.22 0.37 -0.64
C SER A 80 -2.61 0.89 -0.26
N TYR A 81 -3.40 0.14 0.50
CA TYR A 81 -4.62 0.67 1.12
C TYR A 81 -4.32 1.67 2.24
N LEU A 82 -3.18 1.51 2.91
CA LEU A 82 -2.67 2.46 3.90
C LEU A 82 -1.93 3.62 3.25
N LEU A 83 -1.20 3.35 2.17
CA LEU A 83 -0.35 4.30 1.45
C LEU A 83 -0.76 4.34 -0.04
N PRO A 84 -1.89 4.98 -0.40
CA PRO A 84 -2.39 4.99 -1.78
C PRO A 84 -1.42 5.58 -2.79
N GLN A 85 -0.56 6.51 -2.37
CA GLN A 85 0.47 7.12 -3.21
C GLN A 85 1.49 6.11 -3.73
N LEU A 86 1.64 4.95 -3.09
CA LEU A 86 2.58 3.91 -3.52
C LEU A 86 1.99 2.95 -4.57
N ARG A 87 0.70 3.08 -4.91
CA ARG A 87 0.06 2.20 -5.90
C ARG A 87 0.70 2.27 -7.28
N CYS A 88 1.21 3.44 -7.68
CA CYS A 88 1.88 3.60 -8.98
C CYS A 88 3.13 2.72 -9.10
N TYR A 89 3.84 2.48 -7.99
CA TYR A 89 5.03 1.62 -7.92
C TYR A 89 4.69 0.11 -7.95
N LEU A 90 3.41 -0.26 -8.10
CA LEU A 90 3.01 -1.65 -8.37
C LEU A 90 2.95 -1.95 -9.87
N CYS A 91 2.93 -0.92 -10.72
CA CYS A 91 2.77 -1.08 -12.16
C CYS A 91 3.93 -1.86 -12.79
N SER A 92 5.18 -1.60 -12.36
CA SER A 92 6.36 -2.36 -12.81
C SER A 92 6.25 -3.84 -12.46
N PHE A 93 5.80 -4.15 -11.26
CA PHE A 93 5.58 -5.53 -10.84
C PHE A 93 4.49 -6.24 -11.64
N TYR A 94 3.35 -5.60 -11.88
CA TYR A 94 2.29 -6.22 -12.69
C TYR A 94 2.74 -6.43 -14.14
N ARG A 95 3.52 -5.50 -14.69
CA ARG A 95 4.17 -5.68 -16.00
C ARG A 95 5.13 -6.86 -15.98
N TRP A 96 5.94 -6.95 -14.93
CA TRP A 96 6.88 -8.06 -14.77
C TRP A 96 6.14 -9.39 -14.68
N LEU A 97 5.11 -9.52 -13.83
CA LEU A 97 4.25 -10.71 -13.75
C LEU A 97 3.65 -11.09 -15.11
N LYS A 98 3.11 -10.12 -15.86
CA LYS A 98 2.55 -10.34 -17.21
C LYS A 98 3.59 -10.83 -18.23
N SER A 99 4.88 -10.55 -18.00
CA SER A 99 5.96 -10.99 -18.91
C SER A 99 6.25 -12.50 -18.83
N TRP A 100 5.76 -13.21 -17.82
CA TRP A 100 5.91 -14.66 -17.70
C TRP A 100 4.98 -15.40 -18.66
N VAL A 101 5.56 -15.94 -19.73
CA VAL A 101 4.89 -16.93 -20.59
C VAL A 101 4.89 -18.30 -19.92
N THR A 102 6.04 -18.72 -19.38
CA THR A 102 6.22 -20.01 -18.69
C THR A 102 6.40 -19.78 -17.20
N LYS A 103 5.38 -20.07 -16.36
CA LYS A 103 5.39 -19.76 -14.91
C LYS A 103 6.49 -20.43 -14.09
N SER A 104 7.07 -21.54 -14.58
CA SER A 104 8.19 -22.22 -13.92
C SER A 104 9.55 -21.56 -14.16
N ALA A 105 9.66 -20.66 -15.15
CA ALA A 105 10.92 -19.99 -15.46
C ALA A 105 11.32 -19.04 -14.32
N LEU A 106 12.60 -19.05 -13.97
CA LEU A 106 13.18 -18.04 -13.09
C LEU A 106 13.57 -16.82 -13.91
N ARG A 107 13.39 -15.61 -13.34
CA ARG A 107 13.82 -14.35 -13.97
C ARG A 107 14.63 -13.49 -13.00
N THR A 108 15.50 -12.66 -13.54
CA THR A 108 16.23 -11.64 -12.78
C THR A 108 15.34 -10.45 -12.47
N LEU A 109 15.73 -9.67 -11.45
CA LEU A 109 15.03 -8.44 -11.06
C LEU A 109 15.18 -7.38 -12.17
N PRO A 110 14.08 -6.87 -12.74
CA PRO A 110 14.12 -5.74 -13.66
C PRO A 110 14.51 -4.44 -12.94
N GLU A 111 15.23 -3.55 -13.65
CA GLU A 111 15.72 -2.30 -13.06
C GLU A 111 14.59 -1.35 -12.66
N ASP A 112 13.47 -1.31 -13.40
CA ASP A 112 12.29 -0.52 -13.04
C ASP A 112 11.63 -1.03 -11.76
N VAL A 113 11.52 -2.34 -11.59
CA VAL A 113 11.01 -2.97 -10.34
C VAL A 113 11.94 -2.67 -9.16
N LYS A 114 13.26 -2.67 -9.38
CA LYS A 114 14.24 -2.32 -8.36
C LYS A 114 14.09 -0.87 -7.88
N ASN A 115 13.98 0.08 -8.81
CA ASN A 115 13.75 1.49 -8.48
C ASN A 115 12.44 1.71 -7.70
N ASP A 116 11.39 0.98 -8.07
CA ASP A 116 10.11 1.00 -7.36
C ASP A 116 10.25 0.41 -5.94
N LEU A 117 10.99 -0.69 -5.78
CA LEU A 117 11.31 -1.28 -4.47
C LEU A 117 12.07 -0.32 -3.57
N ASP A 118 13.00 0.46 -4.10
CA ASP A 118 13.72 1.48 -3.33
C ASP A 118 12.77 2.59 -2.84
N CYS A 119 11.80 3.00 -3.68
CA CYS A 119 10.74 3.93 -3.28
C CYS A 119 9.86 3.35 -2.16
N TRP A 120 9.48 2.07 -2.28
CA TRP A 120 8.75 1.35 -1.22
C TRP A 120 9.54 1.29 0.08
N PHE A 121 10.81 0.88 0.01
CA PHE A 121 11.70 0.76 1.16
C PHE A 121 11.86 2.10 1.88
N HIS A 122 12.23 3.15 1.14
CA HIS A 122 12.41 4.49 1.68
C HIS A 122 11.14 4.98 2.38
N THR A 123 9.97 4.80 1.74
CA THR A 123 8.70 5.26 2.31
C THR A 123 8.34 4.49 3.57
N LEU A 124 8.48 3.16 3.58
CA LEU A 124 8.11 2.34 4.75
C LEU A 124 8.99 2.58 5.97
N VAL A 125 10.26 2.97 5.78
CA VAL A 125 11.19 3.28 6.88
C VAL A 125 10.99 4.70 7.42
N THR A 126 10.56 5.65 6.58
CA THR A 126 10.44 7.07 6.97
C THR A 126 9.04 7.47 7.42
N PHE A 127 8.01 6.74 6.98
CA PHE A 127 6.63 7.02 7.32
C PHE A 127 6.29 6.64 8.78
N LYS A 128 5.48 7.47 9.43
CA LYS A 128 5.01 7.24 10.81
C LYS A 128 3.58 6.71 10.87
N GLU A 129 2.62 7.47 10.35
CA GLU A 129 1.20 7.15 10.38
C GLU A 129 0.42 7.91 9.30
N THR A 130 -0.69 7.32 8.84
CA THR A 130 -1.56 7.90 7.81
C THR A 130 -2.76 8.47 8.53
N ARG A 131 -3.11 9.72 8.22
CA ARG A 131 -4.35 10.31 8.74
C ARG A 131 -5.55 9.72 8.00
N LEU A 132 -6.58 9.36 8.76
CA LEU A 132 -7.87 8.92 8.22
C LEU A 132 -8.65 10.06 7.58
N ILE A 133 -8.46 11.26 8.13
CA ILE A 133 -9.12 12.47 7.66
C ILE A 133 -8.03 13.43 7.18
N PRO A 134 -8.14 13.98 5.96
CA PRO A 134 -7.22 14.99 5.46
C PRO A 134 -7.07 16.14 6.46
N ASN A 135 -5.87 16.72 6.51
CA ASN A 135 -5.72 17.97 7.25
C ASN A 135 -6.64 19.03 6.60
N PRO A 136 -7.57 19.66 7.34
CA PRO A 136 -8.44 20.68 6.76
C PRO A 136 -7.66 21.92 6.30
N ALA A 137 -6.45 22.15 6.82
CA ALA A 137 -5.58 23.19 6.32
C ALA A 137 -5.00 22.80 4.96
N PRO A 138 -5.20 23.60 3.89
CA PRO A 138 -4.61 23.33 2.59
C PRO A 138 -3.08 23.26 2.73
N THR A 139 -2.49 22.22 2.14
CA THR A 139 -1.04 22.10 2.07
C THR A 139 -0.58 22.66 0.73
N GLU A 140 0.19 23.75 0.77
CA GLU A 140 0.79 24.33 -0.43
C GLU A 140 1.88 23.39 -0.95
N ILE A 141 1.56 22.62 -1.99
CA ILE A 141 2.48 21.63 -2.59
C ILE A 141 3.17 22.15 -3.86
N GLY A 142 2.91 23.39 -4.26
CA GLY A 142 3.40 23.97 -5.50
C GLY A 142 2.93 23.17 -6.72
N TRP A 143 1.65 22.79 -6.74
CA TRP A 143 1.04 22.11 -7.87
C TRP A 143 0.76 23.13 -8.97
N VAL A 144 1.28 22.88 -10.17
CA VAL A 144 0.93 23.62 -11.39
C VAL A 144 0.63 22.60 -12.47
N GLY A 145 -0.42 22.80 -13.25
CA GLY A 145 -0.77 21.91 -14.36
C GLY A 145 -1.22 22.70 -15.57
N ASP A 146 -0.90 22.19 -16.75
CA ASP A 146 -1.39 22.68 -18.04
C ASP A 146 -1.89 21.52 -18.89
N ALA A 147 -2.90 21.76 -19.71
CA ALA A 147 -3.50 20.73 -20.55
C ALA A 147 -3.73 21.26 -21.96
N SER A 148 -3.19 20.55 -22.95
CA SER A 148 -3.40 20.80 -24.37
C SER A 148 -4.28 19.71 -24.95
N THR A 149 -5.37 20.12 -25.61
CA THR A 149 -6.33 19.22 -26.29
C THR A 149 -5.70 18.42 -27.43
N GLY A 150 -4.58 18.88 -27.99
CA GLY A 150 -3.88 18.19 -29.08
C GLY A 150 -2.68 17.34 -28.66
N PHE A 151 -2.26 17.42 -27.39
CA PHE A 151 -1.05 16.71 -26.92
C PHE A 151 -1.28 15.93 -25.63
N GLY A 152 -1.86 16.55 -24.61
CA GLY A 152 -2.09 15.93 -23.31
C GLY A 152 -1.83 16.86 -22.14
N ILE A 153 -1.42 16.31 -20.99
CA ILE A 153 -1.38 16.99 -19.70
C ILE A 153 0.06 17.07 -19.20
N GLY A 154 0.50 18.28 -18.82
CA GLY A 154 1.72 18.51 -18.05
C GLY A 154 1.38 18.84 -16.60
N VAL A 155 2.09 18.23 -15.64
CA VAL A 155 1.92 18.51 -14.21
C VAL A 155 3.28 18.74 -13.58
N MET A 156 3.37 19.76 -12.72
CA MET A 156 4.50 20.05 -11.85
C MET A 156 4.03 20.01 -10.39
N ILE A 157 4.79 19.34 -9.53
CA ILE A 157 4.58 19.33 -8.08
C ILE A 157 5.91 19.65 -7.42
N GLY A 158 6.02 20.84 -6.85
CA GLY A 158 7.26 21.35 -6.28
C GLY A 158 8.38 21.44 -7.34
N ARG A 159 9.39 20.56 -7.26
CA ARG A 159 10.52 20.51 -8.21
C ARG A 159 10.46 19.36 -9.21
N ARG A 160 9.37 18.59 -9.20
CA ARG A 160 9.19 17.42 -10.07
C ARG A 160 8.12 17.71 -11.11
N TRP A 161 8.29 17.20 -12.31
CA TRP A 161 7.32 17.34 -13.39
C TRP A 161 7.06 16.00 -14.06
N ALA A 162 5.88 15.86 -14.67
CA ALA A 162 5.48 14.73 -15.49
C ALA A 162 4.63 15.24 -16.67
N GLN A 163 4.67 14.51 -17.79
CA GLN A 163 3.78 14.73 -18.92
C GLN A 163 3.08 13.43 -19.30
N PHE A 164 1.83 13.56 -19.73
CA PHE A 164 0.97 12.45 -20.14
C PHE A 164 0.39 12.79 -21.49
N GLN A 165 0.69 11.96 -22.50
CA GLN A 165 0.12 12.13 -23.84
C GLN A 165 -1.31 11.56 -23.91
N LEU A 166 -2.14 12.16 -24.75
CA LEU A 166 -3.44 11.59 -25.13
C LEU A 166 -3.23 10.30 -25.93
N ILE A 167 -4.03 9.27 -25.63
CA ILE A 167 -4.09 8.00 -26.37
C ILE A 167 -5.08 8.14 -27.51
#